data_AF-A0A9E1N8G5-F1
#
_entry.id   AF-A0A9E1N8G5-F1
#
_cell.length_a   1.000
_cell.length_b   1.000
_cell.length_c   1.000
_cell.angle_alpha   90.00
_cell.angle_beta   90.00
_cell.angle_gamma   90.00
#
_symmetry.space_group_name_H-M   'P 1'
#
loop_
_entity.id
_entity.type
_entity.pdbx_description
1 polymer ?
#
loop_
_entity_poly.entity_id
_entity_poly.type
_entity_poly.pdbx_seq_one_letter_code
_entity_poly.pdbx_strand_id
1 'polypeptide(L)'
;RITSTNKGSITSVQAIYVPADDLTDPAPATSFAHLDATTVLSRAISEMGIYPAVDPLDSTSRILDPRILGQDHYDTAREVQVILQQYKALQDIIAILGMDELSEDDRLTVSRARKIQRFLSQPFHVAEIFTNTPGVFVSVEDTIRGFKEICSGQHDELPEQAFLMVGTIEEAVEKAKRMAAEAA
;
A
#
# COMPACT_ATOMS: atom_id res chain seq x y z
N ARG A 1 18.07 -0.10 25.98
CA ARG A 1 17.14 -1.18 25.54
C ARG A 1 15.86 -0.50 25.10
N ILE A 2 15.42 -0.75 23.87
CA ILE A 2 14.18 -0.21 23.30
C ILE A 2 13.08 -1.21 23.64
N THR A 3 12.13 -0.85 24.50
CA THR A 3 11.00 -1.72 24.88
C THR A 3 9.95 -0.92 25.65
N SER A 4 8.77 -1.52 25.84
CA SER A 4 7.69 -0.98 26.66
C SER A 4 7.80 -1.44 28.11
N THR A 5 7.42 -0.56 29.04
CA THR A 5 7.40 -0.82 30.49
C THR A 5 6.08 -0.34 31.09
N ASN A 6 5.80 -0.69 32.34
CA ASN A 6 4.61 -0.22 33.05
C ASN A 6 4.57 1.30 33.27
N LYS A 7 5.69 2.01 33.05
CA LYS A 7 5.78 3.47 33.22
C LYS A 7 5.67 4.24 31.90
N GLY A 8 5.73 3.55 30.76
CA GLY A 8 5.74 4.16 29.44
C GLY A 8 6.37 3.27 28.39
N SER A 9 6.30 3.70 27.14
CA SER A 9 6.81 2.97 25.97
C SER A 9 7.86 3.78 25.23
N ILE A 10 8.79 3.07 24.58
CA ILE A 10 9.73 3.64 23.61
C ILE A 10 9.50 2.90 22.30
N THR A 11 8.93 3.60 21.32
CA THR A 11 8.83 3.11 19.94
C THR A 11 10.00 3.67 19.15
N SER A 12 10.83 2.80 18.58
CA SER A 12 11.99 3.20 17.78
C SER A 12 11.73 2.91 16.32
N VAL A 13 11.86 3.93 15.47
CA VAL A 13 11.91 3.78 14.02
C VAL A 13 13.38 3.80 13.61
N GLN A 14 13.86 2.73 12.98
CA GLN A 14 15.27 2.56 12.62
C GLN A 14 15.40 2.52 11.10
N ALA A 15 16.17 3.46 10.54
CA ALA A 15 16.50 3.43 9.13
C ALA A 15 17.66 2.46 8.91
N ILE A 16 17.42 1.39 8.16
CA ILE A 16 18.43 0.40 7.78
C ILE A 16 18.72 0.58 6.30
N TYR A 17 19.96 0.92 5.98
CA TYR A 17 20.42 0.95 4.60
C TYR A 17 20.80 -0.47 4.16
N VAL A 18 20.21 -0.92 3.05
CA VAL A 18 20.48 -2.23 2.45
C VAL A 18 21.53 -2.04 1.36
N PRO A 19 22.75 -2.57 1.51
CA PRO A 19 23.77 -2.46 0.49
C PRO A 19 23.35 -3.20 -0.78
N ALA A 20 23.48 -2.54 -1.94
CA ALA A 20 23.19 -3.12 -3.26
C ALA A 20 21.79 -3.76 -3.41
N ASP A 21 20.80 -3.29 -2.63
CA ASP A 21 19.44 -3.82 -2.62
C ASP A 21 19.35 -5.34 -2.24
N ASP A 22 20.38 -5.89 -1.57
CA ASP A 22 20.43 -7.30 -1.13
C ASP A 22 20.00 -7.48 0.34
N LEU A 23 18.76 -7.96 0.54
CA LEU A 23 18.20 -8.26 1.86
C LEU A 23 18.81 -9.49 2.54
N THR A 24 19.59 -10.30 1.81
CA THR A 24 20.25 -11.49 2.34
C THR A 24 21.62 -11.19 2.96
N ASP A 25 22.09 -9.94 2.86
CA ASP A 25 23.32 -9.51 3.52
C ASP A 25 23.23 -9.73 5.05
N PRO A 26 24.32 -10.21 5.70
CA PRO A 26 24.30 -10.52 7.13
C PRO A 26 23.97 -9.32 8.04
N ALA A 27 24.28 -8.09 7.64
CA ALA A 27 24.06 -6.91 8.48
C ALA A 27 22.56 -6.53 8.59
N PRO A 28 21.79 -6.45 7.48
CA PRO A 28 20.33 -6.38 7.54
C PRO A 28 19.70 -7.60 8.23
N ALA A 29 20.14 -8.81 7.89
CA ALA A 29 19.54 -10.05 8.39
C ALA A 29 19.58 -10.18 9.92
N THR A 30 20.71 -9.80 10.54
CA THR A 30 20.84 -9.81 12.01
C THR A 30 19.99 -8.73 12.68
N SER A 31 19.82 -7.58 12.02
CA SER A 31 18.99 -6.50 12.52
C SER A 31 17.50 -6.88 12.48
N PHE A 32 17.05 -7.54 11.42
CA PHE A 32 15.65 -7.96 11.24
C PHE A 32 15.14 -8.90 12.33
N ALA A 33 16.01 -9.76 12.88
CA ALA A 33 15.64 -10.67 13.97
C ALA A 33 15.19 -9.96 15.26
N HIS A 34 15.50 -8.67 15.40
CA HIS A 34 15.14 -7.86 16.57
C HIS A 34 13.99 -6.88 16.31
N LEU A 35 13.45 -6.84 15.10
CA LEU A 35 12.38 -5.90 14.73
C LEU A 35 11.01 -6.56 14.85
N ASP A 36 10.07 -5.84 15.46
CA ASP A 36 8.66 -6.27 15.55
C ASP A 36 7.90 -6.02 14.23
N ALA A 37 8.37 -5.09 13.41
CA ALA A 37 7.83 -4.79 12.08
C ALA A 37 8.95 -4.30 11.15
N THR A 38 8.83 -4.62 9.87
CA THR A 38 9.72 -4.19 8.80
C THR A 38 8.91 -3.45 7.75
N THR A 39 9.30 -2.21 7.46
CA THR A 39 8.75 -1.44 6.34
C THR A 39 9.83 -1.34 5.27
N VAL A 40 9.67 -2.10 4.20
CA VAL A 40 10.62 -2.17 3.09
C VAL A 40 10.29 -1.08 2.09
N LEU A 41 11.27 -0.28 1.71
CA LEU A 41 11.13 0.73 0.65
C LEU A 41 11.74 0.20 -0.64
N SER A 42 10.97 0.22 -1.73
CA SER A 42 11.35 -0.37 -3.01
C SER A 42 11.52 0.69 -4.11
N ARG A 43 12.64 0.58 -4.84
CA ARG A 43 12.91 1.46 -5.99
C ARG A 43 11.85 1.30 -7.07
N ALA A 44 11.43 0.07 -7.37
CA ALA A 44 10.43 -0.21 -8.41
C ALA A 44 9.09 0.50 -8.14
N ILE A 45 8.71 0.64 -6.86
CA ILE A 45 7.49 1.35 -6.46
C ILE A 45 7.65 2.87 -6.63
N SER A 46 8.82 3.40 -6.29
CA SER A 46 9.12 4.83 -6.49
C SER A 46 9.14 5.24 -7.97
N GLU A 47 9.58 4.36 -8.86
CA GLU A 47 9.60 4.57 -10.32
C GLU A 47 8.19 4.63 -10.92
N MET A 48 7.21 4.00 -10.27
CA MET A 48 5.79 4.14 -10.61
C MET A 48 5.16 5.45 -10.10
N GLY A 49 5.91 6.28 -9.38
CA GLY A 49 5.42 7.54 -8.80
C GLY A 49 4.56 7.36 -7.55
N ILE A 50 4.62 6.19 -6.90
CA ILE A 50 3.87 5.89 -5.68
C ILE A 50 4.73 6.28 -4.47
N TYR A 51 4.21 7.22 -3.66
CA TYR A 51 4.85 7.68 -2.44
C TYR A 51 3.88 7.59 -1.25
N PRO A 52 4.29 6.99 -0.12
CA PRO A 52 5.62 6.41 0.14
C PRO A 52 5.86 5.11 -0.65
N ALA A 53 7.11 4.86 -1.02
CA ALA A 53 7.50 3.71 -1.84
C ALA A 53 7.59 2.39 -1.04
N VAL A 54 6.60 2.13 -0.18
CA VAL A 54 6.54 0.93 0.68
C VAL A 54 6.14 -0.28 -0.16
N ASP A 55 6.88 -1.38 -0.03
CA ASP A 55 6.49 -2.67 -0.61
C ASP A 55 5.49 -3.38 0.32
N PRO A 56 4.22 -3.54 -0.09
CA PRO A 56 3.17 -4.11 0.75
C PRO A 56 3.27 -5.64 0.94
N LEU A 57 4.05 -6.33 0.09
CA LEU A 57 4.23 -7.78 0.16
C LEU A 57 5.50 -8.15 0.92
N ASP A 58 6.56 -7.35 0.80
CA ASP A 58 7.83 -7.59 1.51
C ASP A 58 7.86 -6.93 2.90
N SER A 59 6.98 -5.97 3.17
CA SER A 59 6.81 -5.39 4.51
C SER A 59 6.01 -6.33 5.42
N THR A 60 6.45 -6.46 6.67
CA THR A 60 5.84 -7.40 7.63
C THR A 60 5.65 -6.75 9.00
N SER A 61 4.74 -7.31 9.78
CA SER A 61 4.50 -6.88 11.15
C SER A 61 4.05 -8.06 12.00
N ARG A 62 4.67 -8.23 13.15
CA ARG A 62 4.31 -9.27 14.14
C ARG A 62 2.91 -9.05 14.72
N ILE A 63 2.44 -7.80 14.75
CA ILE A 63 1.13 -7.46 15.29
C ILE A 63 0.00 -7.64 14.28
N LEU A 64 0.28 -8.05 13.04
CA LEU A 64 -0.74 -8.43 12.04
C LEU A 64 -1.39 -9.78 12.41
N ASP A 65 -2.13 -9.77 13.52
CA ASP A 65 -2.83 -10.90 14.12
C ASP A 65 -4.23 -10.44 14.55
N PRO A 66 -5.31 -11.19 14.23
CA PRO A 66 -6.68 -10.78 14.52
C PRO A 66 -6.95 -10.65 16.03
N ARG A 67 -6.16 -11.32 16.88
CA ARG A 67 -6.27 -11.21 18.35
C ARG A 67 -5.75 -9.87 18.88
N ILE A 68 -4.96 -9.14 18.09
CA ILE A 68 -4.39 -7.84 18.45
C ILE A 68 -5.16 -6.71 17.75
N LEU A 69 -5.38 -6.83 16.44
CA LEU A 69 -5.97 -5.76 15.62
C LEU A 69 -7.50 -5.83 15.52
N GLY A 70 -8.10 -6.96 15.87
CA GLY A 70 -9.49 -7.28 15.52
C GLY A 70 -9.60 -7.93 14.13
N GLN A 71 -10.73 -8.58 13.90
CA GLN A 71 -10.96 -9.40 12.71
C GLN A 71 -11.05 -8.54 11.44
N ASP A 72 -11.80 -7.44 11.49
CA ASP A 72 -12.05 -6.57 10.32
C ASP A 72 -10.76 -5.97 9.73
N HIS A 73 -9.84 -5.53 10.59
CA HIS A 73 -8.55 -4.99 10.14
C HIS A 73 -7.69 -6.11 9.53
N TYR A 74 -7.59 -7.25 10.23
CA TYR A 74 -6.80 -8.38 9.75
C TYR A 74 -7.29 -8.90 8.40
N ASP A 75 -8.59 -9.11 8.23
CA ASP A 75 -9.15 -9.65 7.00
C ASP A 75 -8.97 -8.69 5.83
N THR A 76 -9.22 -7.39 6.05
CA THR A 76 -8.99 -6.37 5.01
C THR A 76 -7.53 -6.34 4.57
N ALA A 77 -6.58 -6.39 5.52
CA ALA A 77 -5.16 -6.40 5.19
C ALA A 77 -4.75 -7.68 4.44
N ARG A 78 -5.30 -8.84 4.81
CA ARG A 78 -5.05 -10.11 4.11
C ARG A 78 -5.63 -10.14 2.71
N GLU A 79 -6.83 -9.59 2.53
CA GLU A 79 -7.48 -9.49 1.22
C GLU A 79 -6.66 -8.61 0.26
N VAL A 80 -6.20 -7.45 0.74
CA VAL A 80 -5.28 -6.57 0.00
C VAL A 80 -4.02 -7.33 -0.42
N GLN A 81 -3.39 -8.08 0.50
CA GLN A 81 -2.20 -8.89 0.18
C GLN A 81 -2.49 -9.97 -0.86
N VAL A 82 -3.63 -10.66 -0.77
CA VAL A 82 -4.02 -11.71 -1.74
C VAL A 82 -4.19 -11.11 -3.14
N ILE A 83 -4.92 -10.00 -3.27
CA ILE A 83 -5.12 -9.34 -4.57
C ILE A 83 -3.79 -8.89 -5.18
N LEU A 84 -2.90 -8.29 -4.37
CA LEU A 84 -1.58 -7.86 -4.83
C LEU A 84 -0.68 -9.03 -5.22
N GLN A 85 -0.75 -10.15 -4.49
CA GLN A 85 0.01 -11.36 -4.80
C GLN A 85 -0.48 -12.02 -6.11
N GLN A 86 -1.80 -12.07 -6.32
CA GLN A 86 -2.39 -12.55 -7.57
C GLN A 86 -1.97 -11.65 -8.74
N TYR A 87 -2.02 -10.33 -8.55
CA TYR A 87 -1.55 -9.39 -9.56
C TYR A 87 -0.07 -9.61 -9.93
N LYS A 88 0.81 -9.82 -8.95
CA LYS A 88 2.22 -10.12 -9.19
C LYS A 88 2.41 -11.41 -10.02
N ALA A 89 1.60 -12.44 -9.77
CA ALA A 89 1.63 -13.67 -10.57
C ALA A 89 1.12 -13.45 -12.02
N LEU A 90 0.16 -12.53 -12.21
CA LEU A 90 -0.37 -12.18 -13.53
C LEU A 90 0.55 -11.25 -14.32
N GLN A 91 1.46 -10.51 -13.67
CA GLN A 91 2.36 -9.56 -14.35
C GLN A 91 3.25 -10.23 -15.40
N ASP A 92 3.79 -11.41 -15.13
CA ASP A 92 4.63 -12.15 -16.09
C ASP A 92 3.81 -12.58 -17.31
N ILE A 93 2.57 -13.01 -17.09
CA ILE A 93 1.64 -13.38 -18.16
C ILE A 93 1.30 -12.15 -19.01
N ILE A 94 1.00 -11.02 -18.37
CA ILE A 94 0.70 -9.76 -19.06
C ILE A 94 1.89 -9.27 -19.89
N ALA A 95 3.11 -9.43 -19.38
CA ALA A 95 4.33 -9.01 -20.07
C ALA A 95 4.61 -9.82 -21.34
N ILE A 96 4.20 -11.09 -21.37
CA ILE A 96 4.44 -12.01 -22.49
C ILE A 96 3.27 -12.03 -23.49
N LEU A 97 2.05 -12.17 -22.99
CA LEU A 97 0.84 -12.41 -23.78
C LEU A 97 -0.01 -11.15 -23.98
N GLY A 98 0.12 -10.15 -23.11
CA GLY A 98 -0.71 -8.95 -23.10
C GLY A 98 -1.97 -9.07 -22.23
N MET A 99 -2.63 -7.93 -22.02
CA MET A 99 -3.84 -7.84 -21.17
C MET A 99 -5.09 -8.50 -21.79
N ASP A 100 -5.10 -8.73 -23.10
CA ASP A 100 -6.26 -9.29 -23.83
C ASP A 100 -6.42 -10.80 -23.67
N GLU A 101 -5.36 -11.49 -23.25
CA GLU A 101 -5.35 -12.94 -23.05
C GLU A 101 -5.79 -13.36 -21.64
N LEU A 102 -6.07 -12.39 -20.76
CA LEU A 102 -6.56 -12.64 -19.41
C LEU A 102 -8.07 -12.92 -19.40
N SER A 103 -8.50 -13.80 -18.50
CA SER A 103 -9.93 -13.99 -18.22
C SER A 103 -10.56 -12.69 -17.68
N GLU A 104 -11.89 -12.57 -17.75
CA GLU A 104 -12.59 -11.39 -17.20
C GLU A 104 -12.31 -11.22 -15.69
N ASP A 105 -12.24 -12.32 -14.94
CA ASP A 105 -11.93 -12.33 -13.52
C ASP A 105 -10.48 -11.89 -13.23
N ASP A 106 -9.52 -12.33 -14.05
CA ASP A 106 -8.12 -11.90 -13.93
C ASP A 106 -7.97 -10.41 -14.28
N ARG A 107 -8.68 -9.93 -15.31
CA ARG A 107 -8.72 -8.51 -15.66
C ARG A 107 -9.28 -7.67 -14.51
N LEU A 108 -10.34 -8.15 -13.87
CA LEU A 108 -10.92 -7.50 -12.69
C LEU A 108 -9.91 -7.45 -11.53
N THR A 109 -9.22 -8.57 -11.28
CA THR A 109 -8.17 -8.66 -10.25
C THR A 109 -7.05 -7.66 -10.52
N VAL A 110 -6.56 -7.57 -11.77
CA VAL A 110 -5.53 -6.61 -12.17
C VAL A 110 -6.01 -5.17 -11.98
N SER A 111 -7.24 -4.86 -12.37
CA SER A 111 -7.84 -3.53 -12.21
C SER A 111 -7.89 -3.12 -10.73
N ARG A 112 -8.40 -4.00 -9.86
CA ARG A 112 -8.45 -3.75 -8.41
C ARG A 112 -7.06 -3.63 -7.80
N ALA A 113 -6.13 -4.51 -8.16
CA ALA A 113 -4.75 -4.45 -7.66
C ALA A 113 -4.05 -3.13 -8.03
N ARG A 114 -4.24 -2.64 -9.26
CA ARG A 114 -3.70 -1.35 -9.71
C ARG A 114 -4.30 -0.16 -8.97
N LYS A 115 -5.58 -0.23 -8.57
CA LYS A 115 -6.21 0.78 -7.71
C LYS A 115 -5.66 0.73 -6.30
N ILE A 116 -5.54 -0.47 -5.71
CA ILE A 116 -4.94 -0.69 -4.39
C ILE A 116 -3.51 -0.15 -4.34
N GLN A 117 -2.67 -0.46 -5.33
CA GLN A 117 -1.28 0.03 -5.41
C GLN A 117 -1.21 1.56 -5.40
N ARG A 118 -2.11 2.22 -6.14
CA ARG A 118 -2.17 3.69 -6.15
C ARG A 118 -2.75 4.24 -4.86
N PHE A 119 -3.76 3.61 -4.28
CA PHE A 119 -4.39 4.03 -3.04
C PHE A 119 -3.47 3.89 -1.82
N LEU A 120 -2.40 3.10 -1.91
CA LEU A 120 -1.32 3.08 -0.93
C LEU A 120 -0.43 4.34 -0.95
N SER A 121 -0.56 5.20 -1.99
CA SER A 121 0.11 6.50 -2.01
C SER A 121 -0.66 7.55 -1.22
N GLN A 122 0.07 8.47 -0.59
CA GLN A 122 -0.51 9.50 0.26
C GLN A 122 0.34 10.78 0.20
N PRO A 123 -0.27 11.98 0.06
CA PRO A 123 0.45 13.23 0.16
C PRO A 123 0.92 13.48 1.59
N PHE A 124 2.20 13.80 1.75
CA PHE A 124 2.83 14.06 3.04
C PHE A 124 2.87 15.55 3.37
N HIS A 125 2.48 15.91 4.60
CA HIS A 125 2.57 17.29 5.09
C HIS A 125 4.00 17.87 4.97
N VAL A 126 5.02 17.06 5.20
CA VAL A 126 6.42 17.48 5.07
C VAL A 126 6.87 17.66 3.61
N ALA A 127 6.14 17.08 2.66
CA ALA A 127 6.43 17.17 1.23
C ALA A 127 5.63 18.28 0.53
N GLU A 128 4.72 18.97 1.23
CA GLU A 128 3.87 20.04 0.67
C GLU A 128 4.70 21.13 -0.01
N ILE A 129 5.82 21.51 0.60
CA ILE A 129 6.72 22.58 0.10
C ILE A 129 7.29 22.23 -1.28
N PHE A 130 7.45 20.94 -1.58
CA PHE A 130 8.03 20.46 -2.84
C PHE A 130 6.98 20.07 -3.87
N THR A 131 5.82 19.57 -3.41
CA THR A 131 4.79 18.98 -4.26
C THR A 131 3.62 19.93 -4.55
N ASN A 132 3.48 21.02 -3.79
CA ASN A 132 2.32 21.92 -3.79
C ASN A 132 0.97 21.20 -3.59
N THR A 133 0.99 19.99 -3.04
CA THR A 133 -0.21 19.22 -2.71
C THR A 133 -0.32 19.14 -1.20
N PRO A 134 -1.43 19.57 -0.58
CA PRO A 134 -1.60 19.52 0.86
C PRO A 134 -1.52 18.07 1.36
N GLY A 135 -0.80 17.87 2.44
CA GLY A 135 -0.72 16.60 3.13
C GLY A 135 -2.06 16.23 3.75
N VAL A 136 -2.28 14.93 3.88
CA VAL A 136 -3.49 14.40 4.49
C VAL A 136 -3.11 13.47 5.63
N PHE A 137 -3.86 13.51 6.72
CA PHE A 137 -3.81 12.50 7.78
C PHE A 137 -5.03 11.60 7.66
N VAL A 138 -4.82 10.29 7.60
CA VAL A 138 -5.89 9.30 7.42
C VAL A 138 -6.02 8.48 8.71
N SER A 139 -7.24 8.32 9.19
CA SER A 139 -7.52 7.49 10.37
C SER A 139 -7.37 6.00 10.04
N VAL A 140 -7.20 5.16 11.06
CA VAL A 140 -7.11 3.70 10.86
C VAL A 140 -8.46 3.17 10.35
N GLU A 141 -9.55 3.70 10.90
CA GLU A 141 -10.91 3.34 10.54
C GLU A 141 -11.23 3.65 9.07
N ASP A 142 -10.85 4.84 8.59
CA ASP A 142 -11.03 5.23 7.19
C ASP A 142 -10.13 4.43 6.26
N THR A 143 -8.92 4.07 6.71
CA THR A 143 -8.00 3.20 5.95
C THR A 143 -8.64 1.83 5.73
N ILE A 144 -9.09 1.17 6.80
CA ILE A 144 -9.73 -0.15 6.73
C ILE A 144 -10.96 -0.09 5.83
N ARG A 145 -11.81 0.91 6.03
CA ARG A 145 -13.03 1.09 5.22
C ARG A 145 -12.70 1.30 3.74
N GLY A 146 -11.78 2.20 3.41
CA GLY A 146 -11.41 2.48 2.02
C GLY A 146 -10.86 1.26 1.30
N PHE A 147 -9.94 0.51 1.92
CA PHE A 147 -9.41 -0.72 1.33
C PHE A 147 -10.48 -1.81 1.18
N LYS A 148 -11.38 -1.95 2.16
CA LYS A 148 -12.49 -2.91 2.10
C LYS A 148 -13.47 -2.59 0.96
N GLU A 149 -13.79 -1.30 0.77
CA GLU A 149 -14.65 -0.86 -0.33
C GLU A 149 -14.00 -1.14 -1.70
N ILE A 150 -12.68 -0.93 -1.83
CA ILE A 150 -11.94 -1.28 -3.06
C ILE A 150 -11.92 -2.79 -3.29
N CYS A 151 -11.61 -3.60 -2.27
CA CYS A 151 -11.53 -5.06 -2.41
C CYS A 151 -12.89 -5.67 -2.77
N SER A 152 -13.97 -5.17 -2.18
CA SER A 152 -15.34 -5.59 -2.47
C SER A 152 -15.89 -5.11 -3.82
N GLY A 153 -15.18 -4.24 -4.54
CA GLY A 153 -15.54 -3.78 -5.88
C GLY A 153 -16.50 -2.60 -5.93
N GLN A 154 -16.77 -1.93 -4.81
CA GLN A 154 -17.69 -0.78 -4.77
C GLN A 154 -17.22 0.39 -5.64
N HIS A 155 -15.92 0.46 -5.93
CA HIS A 155 -15.28 1.52 -6.71
C HIS A 155 -14.67 1.00 -8.03
N ASP A 156 -15.20 -0.09 -8.57
CA ASP A 156 -14.69 -0.71 -9.81
C ASP A 156 -14.84 0.18 -11.05
N GLU A 157 -15.83 1.07 -11.05
CA GLU A 157 -16.08 2.01 -12.15
C GLU A 157 -15.12 3.22 -12.14
N LEU A 158 -14.47 3.50 -11.00
CA LEU A 158 -13.59 4.65 -10.88
C LEU A 158 -12.26 4.42 -11.63
N PRO A 159 -11.71 5.45 -12.30
CA PRO A 159 -10.43 5.33 -12.99
C PRO A 159 -9.28 5.15 -11.99
N GLU A 160 -8.26 4.37 -12.37
CA GLU A 160 -7.10 4.07 -11.50
C GLU A 160 -6.41 5.35 -10.97
N GLN A 161 -6.35 6.40 -11.79
CA GLN A 161 -5.69 7.68 -11.46
C GLN A 161 -6.40 8.47 -10.34
N ALA A 162 -7.68 8.18 -10.09
CA ALA A 162 -8.41 8.77 -8.98
C ALA A 162 -7.86 8.33 -7.62
N PHE A 163 -7.21 7.16 -7.55
CA PHE A 163 -6.64 6.61 -6.32
C PHE A 163 -5.20 7.08 -6.06
N LEU A 164 -4.59 7.83 -6.98
CA LEU A 164 -3.20 8.29 -6.81
C LEU A 164 -3.16 9.58 -5.97
N MET A 165 -2.29 9.61 -4.95
CA MET A 165 -2.02 10.76 -4.09
C MET A 165 -3.29 11.35 -3.45
N VAL A 166 -4.12 10.49 -2.86
CA VAL A 166 -5.32 10.84 -2.10
C VAL A 166 -5.21 10.26 -0.68
N GLY A 167 -5.91 10.85 0.29
CA GLY A 167 -5.94 10.31 1.65
C GLY A 167 -7.07 9.30 1.86
N THR A 168 -8.31 9.76 1.76
CA THR A 168 -9.50 8.94 2.03
C THR A 168 -10.16 8.43 0.76
N ILE A 169 -11.07 7.46 0.89
CA ILE A 169 -11.81 6.94 -0.26
C ILE A 169 -12.76 7.99 -0.84
N GLU A 170 -13.30 8.89 -0.02
CA GLU A 170 -14.11 10.02 -0.46
C GLU A 170 -13.32 10.95 -1.38
N GLU A 171 -12.05 11.23 -1.04
CA GLU A 171 -11.18 12.04 -1.89
C GLU A 171 -10.93 11.39 -3.25
N ALA A 172 -10.79 10.05 -3.30
CA ALA A 172 -10.68 9.32 -4.55
C ALA A 172 -11.95 9.49 -5.42
N VAL A 173 -13.13 9.37 -4.81
CA VAL A 173 -14.42 9.57 -5.49
C VAL A 173 -14.55 11.00 -6.01
N GLU A 174 -14.23 12.01 -5.20
CA GLU A 174 -14.29 13.41 -5.61
C GLU A 174 -13.27 13.73 -6.72
N LYS A 175 -12.07 13.15 -6.66
CA LYS A 175 -11.08 13.27 -7.72
C LYS A 175 -11.58 12.64 -9.02
N ALA A 176 -12.20 11.46 -8.97
CA ALA A 176 -12.79 10.81 -10.14
C ALA A 176 -13.88 11.70 -10.80
N LYS A 177 -14.74 12.34 -9.99
CA LYS A 177 -15.76 13.27 -10.51
C LYS A 177 -15.15 14.48 -11.22
N ARG A 178 -14.08 15.06 -10.66
CA ARG A 178 -13.36 16.17 -11.31
C ARG A 178 -12.76 15.75 -12.65
N MET A 179 -12.11 14.59 -12.68
CA MET A 179 -11.54 14.04 -13.92
C MET A 179 -12.60 13.79 -14.99
N ALA A 180 -13.78 13.28 -14.61
CA ALA A 180 -14.89 13.07 -15.53
C ALA A 180 -15.45 14.40 -16.08
N ALA A 181 -15.52 15.45 -15.24
CA ALA A 181 -15.96 16.77 -15.65
C ALA A 181 -14.96 17.49 -16.57
N GLU A 182 -13.66 17.26 -16.41
CA GLU A 182 -12.61 17.82 -17.28
C GLU A 182 -12.52 17.11 -18.63
N ALA A 183 -12.98 15.85 -18.72
CA ALA A 183 -12.99 15.06 -19.95
C ALA A 183 -14.25 15.27 -20.80
N ALA A 184 -15.29 15.90 -20.26
CA ALA A 184 -16.57 16.19 -20.91
C ALA A 184 -16.57 17.57 -21.59
#